data_AF-A0A7C3PS49-F1
#
_entry.id   AF-A0A7C3PS49-F1
#
_cell.length_a   1.000
_cell.length_b   1.000
_cell.length_c   1.000
_cell.angle_alpha   90.00
_cell.angle_beta   90.00
_cell.angle_gamma   90.00
#
_symmetry.space_group_name_H-M   'P 1'
#
loop_
_entity.id
_entity.type
_entity.pdbx_description
1 polymer ?
#
loop_
_entity_poly.entity_id
_entity_poly.type
_entity_poly.pdbx_seq_one_letter_code
_entity_poly.pdbx_strand_id
1 'polypeptide(L)'
;RIGVKLTHDTALLNRQLNEAGICFMHAPLFHPAMKTVAPVRKELGVRTFFNLLGPLVNPARPKYMLLGTYNAEVMRLYHYLLQETDHRYIIVHSYDGYDEIALTGSFKATSRDEERIWDPVRLGLERVIGEELSGGSNAEESARLFLHILSGKGTRAQNDVVAANAGMAIHCVQPQRPLRDCVLEAREALIAGKAMNVYKKLISITDEYTR
;
A
#
# COMPACT_ATOMS: atom_id res chain seq x y z
N ARG A 1 4.67 -17.78 3.08
CA ARG A 1 4.47 -18.08 1.64
C ARG A 1 5.48 -17.37 0.77
N ILE A 2 5.65 -16.06 0.92
CA ILE A 2 6.65 -15.26 0.19
C ILE A 2 7.96 -15.04 0.98
N GLY A 3 8.36 -16.00 1.82
CA GLY A 3 9.64 -15.93 2.58
C GLY A 3 9.72 -14.93 3.75
N VAL A 4 8.94 -13.84 3.78
CA VAL A 4 9.02 -12.84 4.87
C VAL A 4 8.53 -13.43 6.20
N LYS A 5 9.39 -13.41 7.23
CA LYS A 5 9.05 -13.83 8.59
C LYS A 5 8.43 -12.66 9.35
N LEU A 6 7.22 -12.86 9.89
CA LEU A 6 6.53 -11.86 10.69
C LEU A 6 7.15 -11.81 12.09
N THR A 7 7.58 -10.62 12.51
CA THR A 7 8.25 -10.41 13.81
C THR A 7 7.88 -9.05 14.40
N HIS A 8 8.07 -8.90 15.72
CA HIS A 8 8.11 -7.61 16.42
C HIS A 8 9.52 -7.28 16.95
N ASP A 9 10.52 -8.08 16.56
CA ASP A 9 11.91 -7.82 16.89
C ASP A 9 12.39 -6.55 16.17
N THR A 10 12.53 -5.48 16.96
CA THR A 10 12.94 -4.17 16.48
C THR A 10 14.34 -4.17 15.85
N ALA A 11 15.26 -5.04 16.30
CA ALA A 11 16.61 -5.10 15.73
C ALA A 11 16.57 -5.64 14.30
N LEU A 12 15.81 -6.72 14.06
CA LEU A 12 15.60 -7.24 12.70
C LEU A 12 14.89 -6.22 11.81
N LEU A 13 13.82 -5.59 12.30
CA LEU A 13 13.06 -4.62 11.51
C LEU A 13 13.89 -3.39 11.13
N ASN A 14 14.71 -2.87 12.06
CA ASN A 14 15.64 -1.78 11.77
C ASN A 14 16.71 -2.21 10.77
N ARG A 15 17.23 -3.44 10.87
CA ARG A 15 18.18 -3.98 9.89
C ARG A 15 17.57 -4.09 8.50
N GLN A 16 16.34 -4.60 8.40
CA GLN A 16 15.58 -4.67 7.14
C GLN A 16 15.38 -3.28 6.54
N LEU A 17 14.97 -2.30 7.35
CA LEU A 17 14.76 -0.94 6.87
C LEU A 17 16.07 -0.29 6.40
N ASN A 18 17.16 -0.44 7.16
CA ASN A 18 18.47 0.16 6.84
C ASN A 18 19.14 -0.46 5.60
N GLU A 19 19.04 -1.79 5.42
CA GLU A 19 19.76 -2.49 4.36
C GLU A 19 18.91 -2.77 3.11
N ALA A 20 17.60 -3.00 3.25
CA ALA A 20 16.69 -3.27 2.13
C ALA A 20 15.79 -2.08 1.78
N GLY A 21 15.69 -1.07 2.66
CA GLY A 21 14.81 0.08 2.45
C GLY A 21 13.32 -0.20 2.75
N ILE A 22 13.00 -1.36 3.31
CA ILE A 22 11.62 -1.76 3.64
C ILE A 22 11.62 -2.76 4.80
N CYS A 23 10.61 -2.66 5.68
CA CYS A 23 10.27 -3.68 6.67
C CYS A 23 8.75 -3.86 6.73
N PHE A 24 8.27 -5.00 7.22
CA PHE A 24 6.84 -5.28 7.33
C PHE A 24 6.41 -5.43 8.79
N MET A 25 5.49 -4.58 9.24
CA MET A 25 4.98 -4.57 10.62
C MET A 25 3.61 -5.25 10.68
N HIS A 26 3.59 -6.51 11.12
CA HIS A 26 2.34 -7.26 11.23
C HIS A 26 1.50 -6.77 12.42
N ALA A 27 0.36 -6.13 12.15
CA ALA A 27 -0.43 -5.41 13.14
C ALA A 27 -0.72 -6.17 14.46
N PRO A 28 -1.08 -7.47 14.46
CA PRO A 28 -1.31 -8.23 15.69
C PRO A 28 -0.11 -8.33 16.64
N LEU A 29 1.12 -8.21 16.13
CA LEU A 29 2.33 -8.26 16.94
C LEU A 29 2.65 -6.93 17.63
N PHE A 30 2.12 -5.81 17.11
CA PHE A 30 2.37 -4.46 17.62
C PHE A 30 1.21 -3.87 18.42
N HIS A 31 0.02 -4.44 18.28
CA HIS A 31 -1.20 -3.95 18.93
C HIS A 31 -1.85 -5.06 19.77
N PRO A 32 -1.18 -5.56 20.84
CA PRO A 32 -1.71 -6.66 21.64
C PRO A 32 -3.07 -6.33 22.27
N ALA A 33 -3.34 -5.06 22.59
CA ALA A 33 -4.64 -4.59 23.05
C ALA A 33 -5.77 -4.84 22.04
N MET A 34 -5.47 -4.87 20.74
CA MET A 34 -6.46 -5.18 19.70
C MET A 34 -6.91 -6.64 19.74
N LYS A 35 -6.12 -7.55 20.34
CA LYS A 35 -6.50 -8.95 20.54
C LYS A 35 -7.70 -9.07 21.48
N THR A 36 -7.79 -8.19 22.48
CA THR A 36 -8.89 -8.17 23.46
C THR A 36 -10.23 -7.83 22.82
N VAL A 37 -10.24 -6.95 21.82
CA VAL A 37 -11.48 -6.53 21.12
C VAL A 37 -11.83 -7.43 19.93
N ALA A 38 -10.94 -8.34 19.52
CA ALA A 38 -11.14 -9.20 18.36
C ALA A 38 -12.39 -10.10 18.45
N PRO A 39 -12.73 -10.74 19.59
CA PRO A 39 -13.95 -11.54 19.70
C PRO A 39 -15.22 -10.72 19.46
N VAL A 40 -15.33 -9.56 20.12
CA VAL A 40 -16.48 -8.65 19.97
C VAL A 40 -16.62 -8.15 18.54
N ARG A 41 -15.49 -7.81 17.89
CA ARG A 41 -15.51 -7.39 16.47
C ARG A 41 -15.99 -8.50 15.54
N LYS A 42 -15.59 -9.75 15.81
CA LYS A 42 -15.99 -10.91 15.01
C LYS A 42 -17.49 -11.19 15.17
N GLU A 43 -18.02 -11.04 16.38
CA GLU A 43 -19.43 -11.22 16.69
C GLU A 43 -20.31 -10.13 16.05
N LEU A 44 -19.88 -8.87 16.09
CA LEU A 44 -20.59 -7.76 15.47
C LEU A 44 -20.70 -7.89 13.95
N GLY A 45 -19.68 -8.41 13.28
CA GLY A 45 -19.69 -8.63 11.82
C GLY A 45 -19.78 -7.36 10.96
N VAL A 46 -19.88 -6.18 11.57
CA VAL A 46 -20.01 -4.88 10.90
C VAL A 46 -18.74 -4.03 11.05
N ARG A 47 -18.59 -3.06 10.14
CA ARG A 47 -17.48 -2.09 10.22
C ARG A 47 -17.69 -1.15 11.41
N THR A 48 -16.63 -0.91 12.16
CA THR A 48 -16.63 -0.06 13.37
C THR A 48 -15.45 0.91 13.34
N PHE A 49 -15.35 1.81 14.33
CA PHE A 49 -14.21 2.72 14.44
C PHE A 49 -12.84 2.00 14.49
N PHE A 50 -12.80 0.74 14.95
CA PHE A 50 -11.57 -0.07 14.94
C PHE A 50 -11.02 -0.32 13.53
N ASN A 51 -11.86 -0.28 12.49
CA ASN A 51 -11.41 -0.36 11.11
C ASN A 51 -10.69 0.91 10.65
N LEU A 52 -10.91 2.05 11.34
CA LEU A 52 -10.29 3.34 11.02
C LEU A 52 -8.93 3.53 11.71
N LEU A 53 -8.66 2.77 12.77
CA LEU A 53 -7.43 2.96 13.55
C LEU A 53 -6.18 2.46 12.83
N GLY A 54 -6.30 1.43 11.98
CA GLY A 54 -5.16 0.72 11.40
C GLY A 54 -4.07 1.65 10.82
N PRO A 55 -4.41 2.53 9.86
CA PRO A 55 -3.45 3.48 9.29
C PRO A 55 -2.90 4.51 10.28
N LEU A 56 -3.66 4.86 11.33
CA LEU A 56 -3.32 5.91 12.30
C LEU A 56 -2.39 5.43 13.41
N VAL A 57 -2.29 4.11 13.64
CA VAL A 57 -1.50 3.52 14.72
C VAL A 57 -0.22 2.84 14.22
N ASN A 58 0.30 3.22 13.06
CA ASN A 58 1.56 2.68 12.56
C ASN A 58 2.69 2.93 13.60
N PRO A 59 3.31 1.89 14.19
CA PRO A 59 4.28 2.09 15.27
C PRO A 59 5.56 2.79 14.80
N ALA A 60 5.87 2.74 13.49
CA ALA A 60 7.00 3.46 12.91
C ALA A 60 6.77 4.98 12.77
N ARG A 61 5.52 5.45 12.95
CA ARG A 61 5.12 6.87 12.81
C ARG A 61 5.72 7.53 11.55
N PRO A 62 5.47 6.97 10.35
CA PRO A 62 6.10 7.44 9.12
C PRO A 62 5.69 8.88 8.82
N LYS A 63 6.62 9.74 8.44
CA LYS A 63 6.34 11.15 8.08
C LYS A 63 5.40 11.28 6.87
N TYR A 64 5.44 10.31 5.95
CA TYR A 64 4.67 10.28 4.71
C TYR A 64 3.74 9.07 4.71
N MET A 65 2.50 9.26 4.29
CA MET A 65 1.47 8.22 4.28
C MET A 65 0.67 8.23 2.97
N LEU A 66 0.49 7.07 2.37
CA LEU A 66 -0.53 6.83 1.35
C LEU A 66 -1.52 5.84 1.96
N LEU A 67 -2.80 6.19 2.01
CA LEU A 67 -3.83 5.32 2.58
C LEU A 67 -5.07 5.24 1.70
N GLY A 68 -5.66 4.05 1.69
CA GLY A 68 -6.84 3.71 0.94
C GLY A 68 -8.12 3.80 1.76
N THR A 69 -9.22 4.19 1.12
CA THR A 69 -10.54 4.20 1.76
C THR A 69 -11.62 3.62 0.88
N TYR A 70 -12.49 2.82 1.49
CA TYR A 70 -13.57 2.13 0.79
C TYR A 70 -14.77 3.04 0.45
N ASN A 71 -14.87 4.21 1.06
CA ASN A 71 -15.90 5.20 0.74
C ASN A 71 -15.42 6.63 1.04
N ALA A 72 -16.11 7.61 0.42
CA ALA A 72 -15.80 9.03 0.58
C ALA A 72 -16.03 9.57 2.01
N GLU A 73 -16.92 8.95 2.80
CA GLU A 73 -17.15 9.37 4.20
C GLU A 73 -15.92 9.10 5.07
N VAL A 74 -15.34 7.91 4.94
CA VAL A 74 -14.11 7.53 5.64
C VAL A 74 -12.92 8.34 5.13
N MET A 75 -12.85 8.60 3.83
CA MET A 75 -11.87 9.52 3.25
C MET A 75 -11.88 10.89 3.97
N ARG A 76 -13.07 11.47 4.12
CA ARG A 76 -13.25 12.76 4.80
C ARG A 76 -12.86 12.72 6.28
N LEU A 77 -13.18 11.62 6.98
CA LEU A 77 -12.78 11.44 8.38
C LEU A 77 -11.26 11.38 8.53
N TYR A 78 -10.56 10.61 7.69
CA TYR A 78 -9.10 10.57 7.72
C TYR A 78 -8.48 11.93 7.38
N HIS A 79 -9.05 12.65 6.42
CA HIS A 79 -8.57 13.98 6.05
C HIS A 79 -8.62 14.93 7.25
N TYR A 80 -9.76 15.04 7.93
CA TYR A 80 -9.89 15.89 9.12
C TYR A 80 -8.94 15.49 10.25
N LEU A 81 -8.78 14.18 10.51
CA LEU A 81 -7.87 13.72 11.56
C LEU A 81 -6.40 14.03 11.24
N LEU A 82 -5.98 13.83 9.99
CA LEU A 82 -4.59 14.00 9.60
C LEU A 82 -4.20 15.46 9.37
N GLN A 83 -5.16 16.34 9.06
CA GLN A 83 -4.95 17.81 9.01
C GLN A 83 -4.43 18.36 10.34
N GLU A 84 -4.78 17.77 11.47
CA GLU A 84 -4.31 18.22 12.79
C GLU A 84 -2.94 17.63 13.19
N THR A 85 -2.25 16.93 12.28
CA THR A 85 -0.96 16.27 12.56
C THR A 85 0.15 16.79 11.65
N ASP A 86 1.40 16.46 11.94
CA ASP A 86 2.56 16.79 11.08
C ASP A 86 2.76 15.83 9.90
N HIS A 87 1.86 14.84 9.73
CA HIS A 87 1.97 13.88 8.63
C HIS A 87 1.74 14.57 7.29
N ARG A 88 2.57 14.22 6.30
CA ARG A 88 2.23 14.38 4.90
C ARG A 88 1.49 13.15 4.45
N TYR A 89 0.33 13.34 3.83
CA TYR A 89 -0.52 12.23 3.46
C TYR A 89 -1.22 12.46 2.13
N ILE A 90 -1.55 11.34 1.47
CA ILE A 90 -2.54 11.26 0.41
C ILE A 90 -3.50 10.15 0.77
N ILE A 91 -4.79 10.46 0.72
CA ILE A 91 -5.87 9.49 0.89
C ILE A 91 -6.48 9.24 -0.48
N VAL A 92 -6.64 7.97 -0.85
CA VAL A 92 -7.25 7.58 -2.13
C VAL A 92 -8.59 6.88 -1.91
N HIS A 93 -9.51 7.12 -2.83
CA HIS A 93 -10.79 6.44 -2.92
C HIS A 93 -11.20 6.31 -4.39
N SER A 94 -11.37 5.09 -4.88
CA SER A 94 -11.85 4.86 -6.24
C SER A 94 -13.38 4.83 -6.28
N TYR A 95 -13.97 5.46 -7.31
CA TYR A 95 -15.43 5.63 -7.41
C TYR A 95 -16.20 4.32 -7.64
N ASP A 96 -15.49 3.28 -8.06
CA ASP A 96 -15.94 1.89 -8.22
C ASP A 96 -15.74 1.05 -6.95
N GLY A 97 -15.36 1.67 -5.83
CA GLY A 97 -15.39 1.06 -4.49
C GLY A 97 -14.08 0.46 -4.02
N TYR A 98 -13.02 0.47 -4.84
CA TYR A 98 -11.69 0.08 -4.39
C TYR A 98 -11.11 1.13 -3.43
N ASP A 99 -10.40 0.63 -2.42
CA ASP A 99 -9.59 1.46 -1.53
C ASP A 99 -8.20 1.74 -2.11
N GLU A 100 -7.93 1.35 -3.34
CA GLU A 100 -6.67 1.59 -4.06
C GLU A 100 -6.92 2.22 -5.43
N ILE A 101 -5.86 2.68 -6.11
CA ILE A 101 -5.96 3.16 -7.50
C ILE A 101 -6.07 1.95 -8.43
N ALA A 102 -7.30 1.51 -8.74
CA ALA A 102 -7.57 0.31 -9.53
C ALA A 102 -7.51 0.52 -11.05
N LEU A 103 -7.52 1.77 -11.54
CA LEU A 103 -7.55 2.13 -12.97
C LEU A 103 -8.79 1.66 -13.75
N THR A 104 -9.76 1.03 -13.11
CA THR A 104 -11.07 0.68 -13.67
C THR A 104 -11.93 1.92 -13.90
N GLY A 105 -11.77 2.93 -13.04
CA GLY A 105 -12.51 4.17 -13.08
C GLY A 105 -11.67 5.37 -12.66
N SER A 106 -12.36 6.50 -12.49
CA SER A 106 -11.77 7.67 -11.84
C SER A 106 -11.60 7.39 -10.35
N PHE A 107 -10.63 8.05 -9.73
CA PHE A 107 -10.41 8.00 -8.28
C PHE A 107 -10.18 9.40 -7.73
N LYS A 108 -10.52 9.60 -6.47
CA LYS A 108 -10.25 10.83 -5.74
C LYS A 108 -8.97 10.65 -4.93
N ALA A 109 -8.12 11.67 -4.94
CA ALA A 109 -6.95 11.79 -4.09
C ALA A 109 -7.06 13.08 -3.27
N THR A 110 -6.99 12.96 -1.94
CA THR A 110 -7.07 14.10 -1.01
C THR A 110 -5.80 14.15 -0.17
N SER A 111 -5.16 15.30 -0.19
CA SER A 111 -4.03 15.67 0.66
C SER A 111 -4.45 16.80 1.60
N ARG A 112 -3.52 17.36 2.36
CA ARG A 112 -3.79 18.53 3.21
C ARG A 112 -4.27 19.74 2.42
N ASP A 113 -3.63 20.01 1.29
CA ASP A 113 -3.75 21.29 0.58
C ASP A 113 -4.58 21.16 -0.71
N GLU A 114 -4.81 19.94 -1.19
CA GLU A 114 -5.48 19.67 -2.46
C GLU A 114 -6.39 18.44 -2.35
N GLU A 115 -7.57 18.55 -2.92
CA GLU A 115 -8.43 17.42 -3.29
C GLU A 115 -8.61 17.42 -4.81
N ARG A 116 -8.37 16.28 -5.44
CA ARG A 116 -8.43 16.16 -6.90
C ARG A 116 -8.99 14.82 -7.35
N ILE A 117 -9.81 14.88 -8.40
CA ILE A 117 -10.27 13.69 -9.14
C ILE A 117 -9.30 13.41 -10.28
N TRP A 118 -8.85 12.17 -10.34
CA TRP A 118 -7.93 11.65 -11.33
C TRP A 118 -8.63 10.63 -12.22
N ASP A 119 -8.22 10.62 -13.47
CA ASP A 119 -8.61 9.63 -14.47
C ASP A 119 -7.34 8.88 -14.91
N PRO A 120 -7.40 7.55 -15.15
CA PRO A 120 -6.26 6.78 -15.63
C PRO A 120 -5.56 7.42 -16.84
N VAL A 121 -6.33 8.02 -17.76
CA VAL A 121 -5.80 8.67 -18.96
C VAL A 121 -4.93 9.88 -18.61
N ARG A 122 -5.25 10.61 -17.53
CA ARG A 122 -4.44 11.74 -17.05
C ARG A 122 -3.10 11.30 -16.45
N LEU A 123 -3.00 10.05 -16.02
CA LEU A 123 -1.74 9.42 -15.60
C LEU A 123 -0.93 8.88 -16.79
N GLY A 124 -1.48 8.94 -18.01
CA GLY A 124 -0.90 8.29 -19.18
C GLY A 124 -1.09 6.77 -19.17
N LEU A 125 -2.10 6.27 -18.44
CA LEU A 125 -2.44 4.85 -18.35
C LEU A 125 -3.79 4.58 -19.02
N GLU A 126 -3.98 3.33 -19.44
CA GLU A 126 -5.26 2.87 -19.98
C GLU A 126 -6.21 2.48 -18.86
N ARG A 127 -7.51 2.59 -19.11
CA ARG A 127 -8.51 1.98 -18.24
C ARG A 127 -8.42 0.47 -18.35
N VAL A 128 -8.62 -0.21 -17.23
CA VAL A 128 -8.61 -1.68 -17.15
C VAL A 128 -10.00 -2.18 -16.76
N ILE A 129 -10.27 -3.47 -16.95
CA ILE A 129 -11.48 -4.11 -16.41
C ILE A 129 -11.13 -4.87 -15.12
N GLY A 130 -12.07 -4.95 -14.18
CA GLY A 130 -11.82 -5.53 -12.85
C GLY A 130 -11.37 -6.98 -12.91
N GLU A 131 -11.80 -7.73 -13.93
CA GLU A 131 -11.43 -9.12 -14.17
C GLU A 131 -9.92 -9.27 -14.42
N GLU A 132 -9.26 -8.28 -15.03
CA GLU A 132 -7.80 -8.28 -15.27
C GLU A 132 -6.99 -8.16 -13.96
N LEU A 133 -7.63 -7.69 -12.88
CA LEU A 133 -7.02 -7.45 -11.57
C LEU A 133 -7.31 -8.56 -10.57
N SER A 134 -7.96 -9.64 -11.01
CA SER A 134 -8.31 -10.77 -10.15
C SER A 134 -7.06 -11.34 -9.47
N GLY A 135 -7.14 -11.49 -8.14
CA GLY A 135 -6.13 -12.17 -7.35
C GLY A 135 -6.08 -13.67 -7.61
N GLY A 136 -5.15 -14.36 -6.95
CA GLY A 136 -5.13 -15.83 -6.98
C GLY A 136 -6.32 -16.42 -6.21
N SER A 137 -6.80 -17.60 -6.63
CA SER A 137 -7.95 -18.28 -6.02
C SER A 137 -7.68 -18.74 -4.58
N ASN A 138 -6.41 -18.79 -4.20
CA ASN A 138 -5.91 -19.13 -2.87
C ASN A 138 -4.63 -18.35 -2.57
N ALA A 139 -4.11 -18.54 -1.35
CA ALA A 139 -2.94 -17.80 -0.87
C ALA A 139 -1.64 -18.21 -1.60
N GLU A 140 -1.52 -19.45 -2.06
CA GLU A 140 -0.39 -19.95 -2.84
C GLU A 140 -0.36 -19.32 -4.24
N GLU A 141 -1.51 -19.26 -4.92
CA GLU A 141 -1.66 -18.58 -6.21
C GLU A 141 -1.42 -17.08 -6.08
N SER A 142 -1.94 -16.44 -5.03
CA SER A 142 -1.72 -15.01 -4.77
C SER A 142 -0.24 -14.71 -4.52
N ALA A 143 0.48 -15.58 -3.79
CA ALA A 143 1.91 -15.45 -3.59
C ALA A 143 2.70 -15.59 -4.91
N ARG A 144 2.30 -16.52 -5.78
CA ARG A 144 2.92 -16.70 -7.09
C ARG A 144 2.68 -15.49 -8.00
N LEU A 145 1.44 -14.99 -8.02
CA LEU A 145 1.06 -13.81 -8.79
C LEU A 145 1.84 -12.57 -8.32
N PHE A 146 1.92 -12.37 -7.00
CA PHE A 146 2.72 -11.30 -6.39
C PHE A 146 4.19 -11.34 -6.87
N LEU A 147 4.86 -12.49 -6.78
CA LEU A 147 6.26 -12.62 -7.23
C LEU A 147 6.41 -12.47 -8.75
N HIS A 148 5.40 -12.89 -9.52
CA HIS A 148 5.38 -12.74 -10.96
C HIS A 148 5.31 -11.26 -11.38
N ILE A 149 4.38 -10.51 -10.79
CA ILE A 149 4.25 -9.05 -11.00
C ILE A 149 5.52 -8.34 -10.53
N LEU A 150 6.02 -8.66 -9.33
CA LEU A 150 7.23 -8.05 -8.77
C LEU A 150 8.49 -8.29 -9.63
N SER A 151 8.49 -9.36 -10.43
CA SER A 151 9.54 -9.65 -11.43
C SER A 151 9.39 -8.84 -12.73
N GLY A 152 8.41 -7.92 -12.81
CA GLY A 152 8.08 -7.17 -14.01
C GLY A 152 7.34 -7.98 -15.07
N LYS A 153 6.80 -9.15 -14.72
CA LYS A 153 6.20 -10.10 -15.69
C LYS A 153 4.66 -10.14 -15.67
N GLY A 154 4.01 -9.34 -14.82
CA GLY A 154 2.56 -9.22 -14.81
C GLY A 154 1.99 -8.74 -16.15
N THR A 155 0.68 -8.85 -16.31
CA THR A 155 -0.01 -8.25 -17.46
C THR A 155 0.17 -6.72 -17.43
N ARG A 156 -0.13 -6.05 -18.56
CA ARG A 156 -0.14 -4.58 -18.62
C ARG A 156 -0.98 -4.00 -17.46
N ALA A 157 -2.23 -4.46 -17.32
CA ALA A 157 -3.14 -3.99 -16.28
C ALA A 157 -2.57 -4.16 -14.87
N GLN A 158 -2.01 -5.33 -14.56
CA GLN A 158 -1.43 -5.62 -13.24
C GLN A 158 -0.22 -4.73 -12.93
N ASN A 159 0.70 -4.58 -13.88
CA ASN A 159 1.89 -3.75 -13.69
C ASN A 159 1.53 -2.25 -13.59
N ASP A 160 0.57 -1.80 -14.39
CA ASP A 160 0.14 -0.40 -14.42
C ASP A 160 -0.59 -0.01 -13.11
N VAL A 161 -1.43 -0.89 -12.55
CA VAL A 161 -2.05 -0.66 -11.22
C VAL A 161 -1.01 -0.59 -10.10
N VAL A 162 -0.01 -1.48 -10.11
CA VAL A 162 1.11 -1.42 -9.16
C VAL A 162 1.89 -0.11 -9.31
N ALA A 163 2.19 0.28 -10.55
CA ALA A 163 2.90 1.53 -10.84
C ALA A 163 2.09 2.78 -10.44
N ALA A 164 0.77 2.75 -10.60
CA ALA A 164 -0.11 3.86 -10.22
C ALA A 164 -0.08 4.11 -8.70
N ASN A 165 -0.23 3.06 -7.89
CA ASN A 165 -0.20 3.15 -6.43
C ASN A 165 1.20 3.50 -5.90
N ALA A 166 2.25 2.86 -6.43
CA ALA A 166 3.63 3.19 -6.06
C ALA A 166 4.02 4.61 -6.49
N GLY A 167 3.59 5.06 -7.68
CA GLY A 167 3.79 6.42 -8.15
C GLY A 167 3.09 7.46 -7.29
N MET A 168 1.88 7.16 -6.79
CA MET A 168 1.19 8.01 -5.82
C MET A 168 1.95 8.10 -4.49
N ALA A 169 2.55 7.00 -4.03
CA ALA A 169 3.38 7.00 -2.83
C ALA A 169 4.66 7.85 -3.02
N ILE A 170 5.32 7.75 -4.18
CA ILE A 170 6.47 8.60 -4.54
C ILE A 170 6.05 10.07 -4.59
N HIS A 171 4.91 10.38 -5.21
CA HIS A 171 4.37 11.75 -5.27
C HIS A 171 4.02 12.30 -3.88
N CYS A 172 3.52 11.47 -2.95
CA CYS A 172 3.31 11.88 -1.55
C CYS A 172 4.61 12.34 -0.87
N VAL A 173 5.73 11.68 -1.17
CA VAL A 173 7.06 12.06 -0.67
C VAL A 173 7.62 13.28 -1.41
N GLN A 174 7.30 13.42 -2.70
CA GLN A 174 7.82 14.46 -3.61
C GLN A 174 6.69 15.19 -4.34
N PRO A 175 5.88 16.00 -3.63
CA PRO A 175 4.66 16.61 -4.17
C PRO A 175 4.90 17.60 -5.31
N GLN A 176 6.11 18.16 -5.39
CA GLN A 176 6.51 19.05 -6.48
C GLN A 176 6.69 18.34 -7.82
N ARG A 177 6.82 17.01 -7.83
CA ARG A 177 6.98 16.24 -9.07
C ARG A 177 5.62 15.88 -9.64
N PRO A 178 5.39 16.01 -10.96
CA PRO A 178 4.16 15.56 -11.58
C PRO A 178 3.87 14.09 -11.27
N LEU A 179 2.65 13.76 -10.85
CA LEU A 179 2.26 12.38 -10.52
C LEU A 179 2.55 11.40 -11.66
N ARG A 180 2.35 11.83 -12.92
CA ARG A 180 2.68 11.03 -14.11
C ARG A 180 4.14 10.58 -14.14
N ASP A 181 5.07 11.46 -13.78
CA ASP A 181 6.51 11.14 -13.77
C ASP A 181 6.84 10.16 -12.65
N CYS A 182 6.18 10.28 -11.50
CA CYS A 182 6.31 9.33 -10.40
C CYS A 182 5.77 7.94 -10.76
N VAL A 183 4.66 7.87 -11.51
CA VAL A 183 4.11 6.60 -12.03
C VAL A 183 5.07 5.96 -13.04
N LEU A 184 5.67 6.75 -13.93
CA LEU A 184 6.68 6.26 -14.88
C LEU A 184 7.90 5.69 -14.14
N GLU A 185 8.43 6.40 -13.14
CA GLU A 185 9.54 5.92 -12.31
C GLU A 185 9.20 4.59 -11.61
N ALA A 186 8.01 4.48 -11.03
CA ALA A 186 7.56 3.25 -10.39
C ALA A 186 7.49 2.07 -11.37
N ARG A 187 6.97 2.32 -12.58
CA ARG A 187 6.88 1.33 -13.66
C ARG A 187 8.26 0.88 -14.12
N GLU A 188 9.18 1.82 -14.33
CA GLU A 188 10.57 1.52 -14.69
C GLU A 188 11.27 0.71 -13.60
N ALA A 189 11.07 1.04 -12.33
CA ALA A 189 11.63 0.30 -11.21
C ALA A 189 11.11 -1.15 -11.14
N LEU A 190 9.83 -1.36 -11.46
CA LEU A 190 9.21 -2.68 -11.53
C LEU A 190 9.79 -3.50 -12.68
N ILE A 191 9.79 -2.95 -13.90
CA ILE A 191 10.24 -3.64 -15.13
C ILE A 191 11.75 -3.93 -15.07
N ALA A 192 12.55 -3.00 -14.56
CA ALA A 192 13.99 -3.17 -14.40
C ALA A 192 14.37 -4.17 -13.27
N GLY A 193 13.40 -4.74 -12.57
CA GLY A 193 13.62 -5.72 -11.50
C GLY A 193 14.17 -5.12 -10.21
N LYS A 194 14.17 -3.79 -10.04
CA LYS A 194 14.65 -3.12 -8.82
C LYS A 194 13.81 -3.55 -7.61
N ALA A 195 12.48 -3.63 -7.80
CA ALA A 195 11.56 -4.09 -6.75
C ALA A 195 11.84 -5.56 -6.34
N MET A 196 12.15 -6.42 -7.31
CA MET A 196 12.54 -7.82 -7.05
C MET A 196 13.87 -7.91 -6.29
N ASN A 197 14.83 -7.03 -6.59
CA ASN A 197 16.12 -6.99 -5.87
C ASN A 197 15.94 -6.58 -4.41
N VAL A 198 15.10 -5.57 -4.14
CA VAL A 198 14.71 -5.17 -2.77
C VAL A 198 14.07 -6.33 -2.02
N TYR A 199 13.13 -7.05 -2.65
CA TYR A 199 12.52 -8.24 -2.05
C TYR A 199 13.55 -9.32 -1.73
N LYS A 200 14.44 -9.67 -2.67
CA LYS A 200 15.49 -10.68 -2.41
C LYS A 200 16.39 -10.27 -1.26
N LYS A 201 16.77 -9.00 -1.15
CA LYS A 201 17.57 -8.47 -0.03
C LYS A 201 16.80 -8.54 1.29
N LEU A 202 15.51 -8.23 1.30
CA LEU A 202 14.65 -8.40 2.48
C LEU A 202 14.61 -9.86 2.97
N ILE A 203 14.48 -10.81 2.04
CA ILE A 203 14.49 -12.24 2.38
C ILE A 203 15.86 -12.67 2.91
N SER A 204 16.95 -12.26 2.27
CA SER A 204 18.30 -12.66 2.71
C SER A 204 18.60 -12.19 4.14
N ILE A 205 18.23 -10.95 4.49
CA ILE A 205 18.39 -10.41 5.86
C ILE A 205 17.59 -11.25 6.86
N THR A 206 16.37 -11.64 6.48
CA THR A 206 15.49 -12.45 7.34
C THR A 206 16.11 -13.83 7.59
N ASP A 207 16.60 -14.49 6.54
CA ASP A 207 17.22 -15.81 6.64
C ASP A 207 18.51 -15.77 7.45
N GLU A 208 19.40 -14.80 7.19
CA GLU A 208 20.65 -14.60 7.93
C GLU A 208 20.44 -14.37 9.42
N TYR A 209 19.42 -13.58 9.80
CA TYR A 209 19.14 -13.26 11.20
C TYR A 209 18.53 -14.44 11.97
N THR A 210 17.97 -15.42 11.26
CA THR A 210 17.33 -16.60 11.89
C THR A 210 18.24 -17.82 11.97
N ARG A 211 19.43 -17.76 11.38
CA ARG A 211 20.50 -18.75 11.53
C ARG A 211 21.32 -18.45 12.77
#